data_AF-Q2XN09-F1
#
_entry.id   AF-Q2XN09-F1
#
_cell.length_a   1.000
_cell.length_b   1.000
_cell.length_c   1.000
_cell.angle_alpha   90.00
_cell.angle_beta   90.00
_cell.angle_gamma   90.00
#
_symmetry.space_group_name_H-M   'P 1'
#
loop_
_entity.id
_entity.type
_entity.pdbx_description
1 polymer ?
#
loop_
_entity_poly.entity_id
_entity_poly.type
_entity_poly.pdbx_seq_one_letter_code
_entity_poly.pdbx_strand_id
1 'polypeptide(L)'
;MRAGNIDNGQPRRRALSPTQLPGVRAIPKDFNRFFRGLLTPGEFFAKSQTRYLGPFDEMPTEDTLPAADEYIILQRMGRLPDSGKSIFRQVGNLST
;
A
#
# COMPACT_ATOMS: atom_id res chain seq x y z
N MET A 1 32.87 37.45 -1.02
CA MET A 1 32.59 36.17 -0.33
C MET A 1 31.30 36.29 0.44
N ARG A 2 30.26 35.52 0.11
CA ARG A 2 29.42 34.78 1.07
C ARG A 2 28.42 33.89 0.32
N ALA A 3 28.28 32.68 0.86
CA ALA A 3 27.76 31.47 0.24
C ALA A 3 26.30 31.57 -0.23
N GLY A 4 26.02 30.84 -1.31
CA GLY A 4 24.67 30.60 -1.79
C GLY A 4 23.89 29.65 -0.89
N ASN A 5 22.63 29.98 -0.64
CA ASN A 5 21.65 29.04 -0.11
C ASN A 5 21.24 28.10 -1.24
N ILE A 6 21.69 26.84 -1.16
CA ILE A 6 21.07 25.75 -1.91
C ILE A 6 19.86 25.27 -1.11
N ASP A 7 18.69 25.60 -1.61
CA ASP A 7 17.42 25.00 -1.21
C ASP A 7 17.51 23.51 -1.57
N ASN A 8 17.84 22.66 -0.59
CA ASN A 8 17.82 21.20 -0.73
C ASN A 8 16.37 20.74 -0.83
N GLY A 9 15.73 21.06 -1.95
CA GLY A 9 14.49 20.43 -2.37
C GLY A 9 14.78 18.99 -2.71
N GLN A 10 14.81 18.11 -1.69
CA GLN A 10 14.71 16.68 -1.94
C GLN A 10 13.53 16.50 -2.90
N PRO A 11 13.71 15.88 -4.07
CA PRO A 11 12.60 15.61 -4.95
C PRO A 11 11.63 14.79 -4.11
N ARG A 12 10.43 15.34 -3.84
CA ARG A 12 9.35 14.58 -3.21
C ARG A 12 9.17 13.36 -4.08
N ARG A 13 9.74 12.21 -3.67
CA ARG A 13 9.54 10.95 -4.37
C ARG A 13 8.04 10.80 -4.47
N ARG A 14 7.52 10.72 -5.69
CA ARG A 14 6.08 10.60 -5.88
C ARG A 14 5.67 9.34 -5.13
N ALA A 15 4.77 9.50 -4.16
CA ALA A 15 4.26 8.37 -3.40
C ALA A 15 3.81 7.29 -4.38
N LEU A 16 4.30 6.06 -4.20
CA LEU A 16 3.91 4.94 -5.02
C LEU A 16 2.39 4.77 -4.92
N SER A 17 1.71 4.79 -6.07
CA SER A 17 0.31 4.41 -6.17
C SER A 17 0.19 2.88 -6.13
N PRO A 18 -0.81 2.31 -5.44
CA PRO A 18 -1.03 0.86 -5.43
C PRO A 18 -1.07 0.24 -6.82
N THR A 19 -1.63 0.94 -7.81
CA THR A 19 -1.73 0.44 -9.20
C THR A 19 -0.40 0.33 -9.92
N GLN A 20 0.68 0.91 -9.38
CA GLN A 20 2.04 0.73 -9.90
C GLN A 20 2.68 -0.57 -9.40
N LEU A 21 2.08 -1.23 -8.42
CA LEU A 21 2.60 -2.49 -7.88
C LEU A 21 2.19 -3.70 -8.74
N PRO A 22 3.08 -4.68 -8.94
CA PRO A 22 2.78 -5.87 -9.74
C PRO A 22 1.54 -6.61 -9.24
N GLY A 23 0.60 -6.90 -10.14
CA GLY A 23 -0.61 -7.67 -9.83
C GLY A 23 -1.67 -6.94 -9.01
N VAL A 24 -1.51 -5.64 -8.72
CA VAL A 24 -2.54 -4.81 -8.09
C VAL A 24 -3.41 -4.18 -9.17
N ARG A 25 -4.73 -4.25 -8.99
CA ARG A 25 -5.71 -3.63 -9.90
C ARG A 25 -6.69 -2.80 -9.08
N ALA A 26 -7.06 -1.64 -9.61
CA ALA A 26 -8.15 -0.87 -9.03
C ALA A 26 -9.46 -1.65 -9.14
N ILE A 27 -10.28 -1.57 -8.11
CA ILE A 27 -11.62 -2.18 -8.12
C ILE A 27 -12.51 -1.32 -9.02
N PRO A 28 -13.22 -1.90 -10.00
CA PRO A 28 -14.12 -1.12 -10.85
C PRO A 28 -15.23 -0.47 -10.01
N LYS A 29 -15.63 0.75 -10.40
CA LYS A 29 -16.59 1.57 -9.63
C LYS A 29 -17.94 0.88 -9.43
N ASP A 30 -18.35 0.03 -10.36
CA ASP A 30 -19.65 -0.67 -10.30
C ASP A 30 -19.73 -1.67 -9.14
N PHE A 31 -18.58 -2.21 -8.72
CA PHE A 31 -18.51 -3.09 -7.55
C PHE A 31 -18.61 -2.33 -6.22
N ASN A 32 -18.44 -1.00 -6.24
CA ASN A 32 -18.45 -0.18 -5.03
C ASN A 32 -19.83 -0.20 -4.33
N ARG A 33 -20.92 -0.37 -5.08
CA ARG A 33 -22.27 -0.53 -4.51
C ARG A 33 -22.43 -1.88 -3.80
N PHE A 34 -21.83 -2.93 -4.33
CA PHE A 34 -21.89 -4.29 -3.79
C PHE A 34 -21.10 -4.42 -2.48
N PHE A 35 -19.96 -3.73 -2.37
CA PHE A 35 -19.07 -3.85 -1.21
C PHE A 35 -19.44 -3.01 0.01
N ARG A 36 -20.31 -2.00 -0.12
CA ARG A 36 -20.60 -1.03 0.96
C ARG A 36 -21.07 -1.62 2.30
N GLY A 37 -21.52 -2.88 2.33
CA GLY A 37 -21.89 -3.59 3.57
C GLY A 37 -21.15 -4.91 3.83
N LEU A 38 -20.21 -5.31 2.96
CA LEU A 38 -19.54 -6.63 3.05
C LEU A 38 -18.06 -6.54 3.42
N LEU A 39 -17.50 -5.33 3.47
CA LEU A 39 -16.10 -5.12 3.78
C LEU A 39 -15.87 -5.14 5.28
N THR A 40 -15.03 -6.06 5.74
CA THR A 40 -14.60 -6.17 7.13
C THR A 40 -13.08 -6.02 7.19
N PRO A 41 -12.53 -5.08 7.98
CA PRO A 41 -11.09 -4.96 8.15
C PRO A 41 -10.51 -6.27 8.72
N GLY A 42 -9.51 -6.82 8.05
CA GLY A 42 -8.76 -8.00 8.47
C GLY A 42 -7.27 -7.72 8.56
N GLU A 43 -6.45 -8.70 8.18
CA GLU A 43 -5.00 -8.66 8.33
C GLU A 43 -4.34 -7.62 7.42
N PHE A 44 -3.13 -7.23 7.81
CA PHE A 44 -2.30 -6.29 7.08
C PHE A 44 -1.29 -7.02 6.18
N PHE A 45 -0.90 -6.35 5.10
CA PHE A 45 0.08 -6.80 4.14
C PHE A 45 0.95 -5.61 3.74
N ALA A 46 2.23 -5.85 3.49
CA ALA A 46 3.14 -4.86 2.95
C ALA A 46 3.56 -5.27 1.54
N LYS A 47 3.49 -4.34 0.58
CA LYS A 47 3.84 -4.63 -0.81
C LYS A 47 4.72 -3.54 -1.39
N SER A 48 5.84 -3.95 -1.98
CA SER A 48 6.74 -3.11 -2.75
C SER A 48 6.79 -3.57 -4.21
N GLN A 49 7.69 -2.98 -5.01
CA GLN A 49 7.90 -3.43 -6.39
C GLN A 49 8.44 -4.87 -6.47
N THR A 50 9.18 -5.31 -5.44
CA THR A 50 9.90 -6.58 -5.46
C THR A 50 9.38 -7.59 -4.42
N ARG A 51 8.59 -7.13 -3.44
CA ARG A 51 8.18 -7.96 -2.29
C ARG A 51 6.68 -7.88 -2.03
N TYR A 52 6.18 -8.97 -1.49
CA TYR A 52 4.84 -9.06 -0.91
C TYR A 52 4.93 -9.83 0.39
N LEU A 53 4.60 -9.17 1.50
CA LEU A 53 4.82 -9.64 2.86
C LEU A 53 3.51 -9.68 3.64
N GLY A 54 3.45 -10.57 4.64
CA GLY A 54 2.29 -10.82 5.48
C GLY A 54 1.65 -12.19 5.22
N PRO A 55 0.47 -12.47 5.83
CA PRO A 55 -0.32 -11.55 6.66
C PRO A 55 0.39 -11.12 7.96
N PHE A 56 0.04 -9.93 8.44
CA PHE A 56 0.38 -9.41 9.76
C PHE A 56 -0.92 -9.17 10.55
N ASP A 57 -0.94 -9.57 11.82
CA ASP A 57 -2.09 -9.36 12.71
C ASP A 57 -2.27 -7.87 13.07
N GLU A 58 -1.16 -7.14 13.13
CA GLU A 58 -1.12 -5.70 13.40
C GLU A 58 -0.50 -4.94 12.22
N MET A 59 -0.68 -3.61 12.21
CA MET A 59 -0.11 -2.77 11.15
C MET A 59 1.43 -2.81 11.26
N PRO A 60 2.15 -3.25 10.21
CA PRO A 60 3.60 -3.29 10.26
C PRO A 60 4.17 -1.86 10.38
N THR A 61 5.34 -1.77 10.99
CA THR A 61 6.16 -0.56 11.11
C THR A 61 7.47 -0.71 10.34
N GLU A 62 8.24 0.38 10.23
CA GLU A 62 9.54 0.38 9.54
C GLU A 62 10.50 -0.67 10.10
N ASP A 63 10.49 -0.90 11.42
CA ASP A 63 11.35 -1.88 12.09
C ASP A 63 10.97 -3.34 11.80
N THR A 64 9.72 -3.58 11.40
CA THR A 64 9.19 -4.93 11.12
C THR A 64 9.37 -5.34 9.66
N LEU A 65 9.76 -4.40 8.80
CA LEU A 65 9.89 -4.62 7.36
C LEU A 65 11.37 -4.66 6.94
N PRO A 66 11.72 -5.44 5.91
CA PRO A 66 13.06 -5.44 5.37
C PRO A 66 13.46 -4.08 4.81
N ALA A 67 14.64 -3.60 5.22
CA ALA A 67 15.19 -2.29 4.86
C ALA A 67 15.42 -2.06 3.36
N ALA A 68 15.62 -0.79 3.00
CA ALA A 68 15.92 -0.25 1.68
C ALA A 68 14.82 -0.47 0.63
N ASP A 69 13.54 -0.40 1.03
CA ASP A 69 12.40 -0.55 0.13
C ASP A 69 11.26 0.41 0.50
N GLU A 70 10.38 0.68 -0.47
CA GLU A 70 9.18 1.49 -0.31
C GLU A 70 7.95 0.58 -0.35
N TYR A 71 7.29 0.45 0.79
CA TYR A 71 6.14 -0.41 0.95
C TYR A 71 4.84 0.39 0.98
N ILE A 72 3.85 -0.10 0.25
CA ILE A 72 2.45 0.27 0.44
C ILE A 72 1.83 -0.71 1.43
N ILE A 73 1.18 -0.17 2.47
CA ILE A 73 0.51 -0.97 3.48
C ILE A 73 -0.95 -1.14 3.10
N LEU A 74 -1.35 -2.39 3.01
CA LEU A 74 -2.65 -2.84 2.54
C LEU A 74 -3.35 -3.57 3.69
N GLN A 75 -4.60 -3.21 3.95
CA GLN A 75 -5.47 -4.00 4.82
C GLN A 75 -6.43 -4.81 3.97
N ARG A 76 -6.50 -6.12 4.21
CA ARG A 76 -7.49 -6.98 3.58
C ARG A 76 -8.88 -6.59 4.09
N MET A 77 -9.82 -6.43 3.18
CA MET A 77 -11.20 -6.03 3.50
C MET A 77 -12.21 -7.13 3.16
N GLY A 78 -11.80 -8.19 2.46
CA GLY A 78 -12.67 -9.26 1.99
C GLY A 78 -12.18 -9.90 0.68
N ARG A 79 -13.09 -10.54 -0.05
CA ARG A 79 -12.82 -11.18 -1.35
C ARG A 79 -13.91 -10.84 -2.37
N LEU A 80 -13.54 -10.77 -3.64
CA LEU A 80 -14.49 -10.68 -4.76
C LEU A 80 -15.32 -11.98 -4.83
N PRO A 81 -16.67 -11.93 -4.89
CA PRO A 81 -17.51 -13.14 -4.94
C PRO A 81 -17.20 -14.03 -6.14
N ASP A 82 -17.04 -13.43 -7.32
CA ASP A 82 -16.94 -14.18 -8.58
C ASP A 82 -15.58 -14.84 -8.79
N SER A 83 -14.51 -14.28 -8.23
CA SER A 83 -13.14 -14.72 -8.51
C SER A 83 -12.35 -15.13 -7.27
N GLY A 84 -12.89 -14.91 -6.06
CA GLY A 84 -12.20 -15.18 -4.79
C GLY A 84 -10.97 -14.29 -4.51
N LYS A 85 -10.64 -13.35 -5.40
CA LYS A 85 -9.49 -12.44 -5.26
C LYS A 85 -9.68 -11.51 -4.07
N SER A 86 -8.60 -11.26 -3.34
CA SER A 86 -8.63 -10.38 -2.17
C SER A 86 -8.90 -8.92 -2.55
N ILE A 87 -9.72 -8.26 -1.75
CA ILE A 87 -9.97 -6.83 -1.79
C ILE A 87 -9.10 -6.18 -0.73
N PHE A 88 -8.37 -5.14 -1.12
CA PHE A 88 -7.50 -4.40 -0.21
C PHE A 88 -7.86 -2.93 -0.18
N ARG A 89 -7.73 -2.33 1.01
CA ARG A 89 -7.68 -0.88 1.22
C ARG A 89 -6.23 -0.49 1.51
N GLN A 90 -5.73 0.54 0.85
CA GLN A 90 -4.47 1.16 1.27
C GLN A 90 -4.69 1.92 2.58
N VAL A 91 -3.83 1.68 3.57
CA VAL A 91 -3.90 2.32 4.90
C VAL A 91 -2.68 3.18 5.21
N GLY A 92 -1.60 3.05 4.45
CA GLY A 92 -0.40 3.87 4.61
C GLY A 92 0.71 3.48 3.66
N ASN A 93 1.85 4.16 3.78
CA ASN A 93 3.10 3.83 3.11
C ASN A 93 4.24 3.88 4.15
N LEU A 94 5.24 3.03 3.99
CA LEU A 94 6.44 3.01 4.82
C LEU A 94 7.69 3.01 3.93
N SER A 95 8.73 3.71 4.39
CA SER A 95 10.04 3.74 3.74
C SER A 95 11.05 3.21 4.74
N THR A 96 11.72 2.13 4.38
CA THR A 96 12.71 1.43 5.23
C THR A 96 14.06 1.39 4.57
#